data_AF-W8TA60-F1
#
_entry.id   AF-W8TA60-F1
#
_cell.length_a   1.000
_cell.length_b   1.000
_cell.length_c   1.000
_cell.angle_alpha   90.00
_cell.angle_beta   90.00
_cell.angle_gamma   90.00
#
_symmetry.space_group_name_H-M   'P 1'
#
loop_
_entity.id
_entity.type
_entity.pdbx_description
1 polymer ?
#
loop_
_entity_poly.entity_id
_entity_poly.type
_entity_poly.pdbx_seq_one_letter_code
_entity_poly.pdbx_strand_id
1 'polypeptide(L)'
;MTKKFLLEQCRRSRLIDHKETMNEAYWINHDKGHEALRSEFEEILKSMAVVNRKYLKIWLRVEMQASEEVLDELDAKYDYTLEDMSPEDDEKYSYYEGRDCMADLLMRIVMKKEYIWKI
;
A
#
# COMPACT_ATOMS: atom_id res chain seq x y z
N MET A 1 0.71 6.69 -20.10
CA MET A 1 1.15 7.06 -18.74
C MET A 1 2.63 6.84 -18.71
N THR A 2 3.41 7.84 -18.31
CA THR A 2 4.87 7.78 -18.37
C THR A 2 5.43 7.28 -17.05
N LYS A 3 6.66 6.74 -17.07
CA LYS A 3 7.42 6.41 -15.85
C LYS A 3 7.53 7.64 -14.94
N LYS A 4 7.83 8.80 -15.52
CA LYS A 4 7.88 10.09 -14.81
C LYS A 4 6.56 10.42 -14.09
N PHE A 5 5.42 10.20 -14.75
CA PHE A 5 4.12 10.42 -14.11
C PHE A 5 3.92 9.50 -12.91
N LEU A 6 4.18 8.19 -13.05
CA LEU A 6 3.99 7.24 -11.96
C LEU A 6 4.91 7.52 -10.76
N LEU A 7 6.18 7.84 -11.01
CA LEU A 7 7.11 8.25 -9.95
C LEU A 7 6.65 9.53 -9.25
N GLU A 8 6.08 10.49 -9.99
CA GLU A 8 5.51 11.69 -9.39
C GLU A 8 4.27 11.37 -8.54
N GLN A 9 3.49 10.34 -8.89
CA GLN A 9 2.39 9.88 -8.05
C GLN A 9 2.89 9.25 -6.75
N CYS A 10 3.96 8.45 -6.78
CA CYS A 10 4.60 7.92 -5.57
C CYS A 10 5.12 9.04 -4.66
N ARG A 11 5.83 10.02 -5.25
CA ARG A 11 6.32 11.19 -4.52
C ARG A 11 5.19 11.95 -3.85
N ARG A 12 4.05 12.05 -4.54
CA ARG A 12 2.87 12.73 -4.03
C ARG A 12 2.23 11.95 -2.89
N SER A 13 1.93 10.67 -3.03
CA SER A 13 1.30 9.91 -1.94
C SER A 13 2.12 10.01 -0.64
N ARG A 14 3.46 10.01 -0.71
CA ARG A 14 4.32 10.14 0.48
C ARG A 14 4.07 11.43 1.29
N LEU A 15 3.69 12.52 0.62
CA LEU A 15 3.41 13.79 1.28
C LEU A 15 2.00 13.88 1.86
N ILE A 16 1.09 12.98 1.48
CA ILE A 16 -0.26 12.88 2.04
C ILE A 16 -0.22 12.09 3.34
N ASP A 17 0.51 10.97 3.36
CA ASP A 17 0.67 10.10 4.53
C ASP A 17 1.18 10.89 5.77
N HIS A 18 1.99 11.93 5.53
CA HIS A 18 2.52 12.79 6.60
C HIS A 18 1.52 13.73 7.29
N LYS A 19 0.26 13.86 6.83
CA LYS A 19 -0.71 14.82 7.38
C LYS A 19 -1.73 14.22 8.35
N GLU A 20 -1.81 12.89 8.50
CA GLU A 20 -2.86 12.25 9.31
C GLU A 20 -2.40 11.44 10.52
N THR A 21 -1.10 11.34 10.81
CA THR A 21 -0.63 10.53 11.95
C THR A 21 -0.66 11.28 13.27
N MET A 22 -1.81 11.20 13.95
CA MET A 22 -1.87 11.24 15.41
C MET A 22 -1.08 10.04 15.97
N ASN A 23 -0.44 10.19 17.14
CA ASN A 23 0.57 9.28 17.73
C ASN A 23 0.10 7.83 18.08
N GLU A 24 -0.71 7.19 17.27
CA GLU A 24 -1.24 5.84 17.50
C GLU A 24 -0.41 4.79 16.75
N ALA A 25 -0.14 3.66 17.43
CA ALA A 25 0.71 2.58 16.91
C ALA A 25 0.18 2.00 15.59
N TYR A 26 -1.13 1.85 15.47
CA TYR A 26 -1.82 1.40 14.26
C TYR A 26 -1.41 2.25 13.04
N TRP A 27 -1.60 3.57 13.11
CA TRP A 27 -1.31 4.46 11.98
C TRP A 27 0.18 4.51 11.61
N ILE A 28 1.06 4.42 12.62
CA ILE A 28 2.52 4.32 12.38
C ILE A 28 2.84 3.05 11.57
N ASN A 29 2.26 1.92 11.94
CA ASN A 29 2.52 0.64 11.27
C ASN A 29 1.84 0.57 9.89
N HIS A 30 0.64 1.13 9.76
CA HIS A 30 -0.05 1.30 8.49
C HIS A 30 0.77 2.13 7.50
N ASP A 31 1.36 3.25 7.94
CA ASP A 31 2.24 4.06 7.08
C ASP A 31 3.56 3.37 6.71
N LYS A 32 4.10 2.48 7.56
CA LYS A 32 5.22 1.61 7.17
C LYS A 32 4.81 0.69 6.03
N GLY A 33 3.58 0.16 6.04
CA GLY A 33 3.01 -0.65 4.97
C GLY A 33 2.92 0.13 3.66
N HIS A 34 2.37 1.35 3.71
CA HIS A 34 2.34 2.29 2.60
C HIS A 34 3.73 2.50 1.97
N GLU A 35 4.73 2.83 2.79
CA GLU A 35 6.06 3.15 2.31
C GLU A 35 6.81 1.93 1.74
N ALA A 36 6.62 0.75 2.33
CA ALA A 36 7.21 -0.48 1.84
C ALA A 36 6.75 -0.80 0.41
N LEU A 37 5.42 -0.89 0.19
CA LEU A 37 4.88 -1.18 -1.13
C LEU A 37 5.25 -0.10 -2.15
N ARG A 38 5.18 1.17 -1.77
CA ARG A 38 5.56 2.28 -2.66
C ARG A 38 7.02 2.19 -3.08
N SER A 39 7.92 1.85 -2.17
CA SER A 39 9.35 1.70 -2.46
C SER A 39 9.59 0.57 -3.46
N GLU A 40 8.98 -0.60 -3.24
CA GLU A 40 9.03 -1.73 -4.16
C GLU A 40 8.49 -1.35 -5.55
N PHE A 41 7.35 -0.66 -5.61
CA PHE A 41 6.78 -0.18 -6.87
C PHE A 41 7.70 0.81 -7.59
N GLU A 42 8.34 1.74 -6.86
CA GLU A 42 9.33 2.65 -7.43
C GLU A 42 10.54 1.90 -8.00
N GLU A 43 11.04 0.88 -7.32
CA GLU A 43 12.14 0.04 -7.80
C GLU A 43 11.78 -0.71 -9.09
N ILE A 44 10.58 -1.31 -9.12
CA ILE A 44 10.03 -1.95 -10.31
C ILE A 44 9.96 -0.93 -11.46
N LEU A 45 9.46 0.28 -11.22
CA LEU A 45 9.43 1.32 -12.25
C LEU A 45 10.82 1.74 -12.71
N LYS A 46 11.77 1.89 -11.78
CA LYS A 46 13.16 2.28 -12.05
C LYS A 46 13.87 1.24 -12.92
N SER A 47 13.62 -0.05 -12.71
CA SER A 47 14.16 -1.15 -13.53
C SER A 47 13.59 -1.21 -14.96
N MET A 48 12.39 -0.68 -15.19
CA MET A 48 11.76 -0.69 -16.51
C MET A 48 12.28 0.45 -17.42
N ALA A 49 12.68 0.08 -18.65
CA ALA A 49 12.92 1.05 -19.72
C ALA A 49 11.60 1.68 -20.23
N VAL A 50 10.57 0.86 -20.41
CA VAL A 50 9.21 1.28 -20.81
C VAL A 50 8.20 0.70 -19.84
N VAL A 51 7.23 1.52 -19.42
CA VAL A 51 6.19 1.12 -18.45
C VAL A 51 5.32 0.01 -19.03
N ASN A 52 5.37 -1.17 -18.40
CA ASN A 52 4.47 -2.28 -18.70
C ASN A 52 3.27 -2.27 -17.75
N ARG A 53 2.18 -1.61 -18.15
CA ARG A 53 0.95 -1.52 -17.34
C ARG A 53 0.30 -2.87 -17.05
N LYS A 54 0.43 -3.86 -17.94
CA LYS A 54 -0.15 -5.19 -17.71
C LYS A 54 0.56 -5.86 -16.54
N TYR A 55 1.89 -5.81 -16.56
CA TYR A 55 2.72 -6.33 -15.48
C TYR A 55 2.42 -5.64 -14.14
N LEU A 56 2.41 -4.30 -14.11
CA LEU A 56 2.16 -3.55 -12.87
C LEU A 56 0.80 -3.90 -12.24
N LYS A 57 -0.24 -4.07 -13.05
CA LYS A 57 -1.56 -4.51 -12.56
C LYS A 57 -1.56 -5.95 -12.03
N ILE A 58 -0.77 -6.83 -12.62
CA ILE A 58 -0.66 -8.21 -12.11
C ILE A 58 0.07 -8.19 -10.78
N TRP A 59 1.21 -7.51 -10.73
CA TRP A 59 2.00 -7.37 -9.50
C TRP A 59 1.17 -6.77 -8.36
N LEU A 60 0.50 -5.63 -8.57
CA LEU A 60 -0.35 -5.01 -7.55
C LEU A 60 -1.47 -5.94 -7.05
N ARG A 61 -2.09 -6.75 -7.92
CA ARG A 61 -3.11 -7.72 -7.47
C ARG A 61 -2.53 -8.83 -6.61
N VAL A 62 -1.32 -9.28 -6.92
CA VAL A 62 -0.62 -10.29 -6.11
C VAL A 62 -0.30 -9.70 -4.74
N GLU A 63 0.12 -8.44 -4.66
CA GLU A 63 0.37 -7.76 -3.37
C GLU A 63 -0.91 -7.56 -2.55
N MET A 64 -2.03 -7.19 -3.19
CA MET A 64 -3.34 -7.12 -2.53
C MET A 64 -3.76 -8.49 -1.99
N GLN A 65 -3.72 -9.53 -2.83
CA GLN A 65 -4.08 -10.88 -2.42
C GLN A 65 -3.20 -11.40 -1.27
N ALA A 66 -1.89 -11.15 -1.32
CA ALA A 66 -0.98 -11.55 -0.25
C ALA A 66 -1.26 -10.80 1.06
N SER A 67 -1.76 -9.56 0.99
CA SER A 67 -2.17 -8.79 2.16
C SER A 67 -3.50 -9.30 2.71
N GLU A 68 -4.50 -9.52 1.85
CA GLU A 68 -5.79 -10.14 2.21
C GLU A 68 -5.61 -11.50 2.89
N GLU A 69 -4.74 -12.37 2.38
CA GLU A 69 -4.46 -13.67 2.99
C GLU A 69 -3.94 -13.55 4.44
N VAL A 70 -3.10 -12.53 4.72
CA VAL A 70 -2.61 -12.27 6.08
C VAL A 70 -3.70 -11.69 6.99
N LEU A 71 -4.52 -10.78 6.46
CA LEU A 71 -5.62 -10.18 7.21
C LEU A 71 -6.67 -11.24 7.57
N ASP A 72 -7.05 -12.10 6.61
CA ASP A 72 -7.98 -13.21 6.83
C ASP A 72 -7.45 -14.20 7.89
N GLU A 73 -6.14 -14.49 7.88
CA GLU A 73 -5.51 -15.33 8.91
C GLU A 73 -5.62 -14.71 10.31
N LEU A 74 -5.41 -13.39 10.43
CA LEU A 74 -5.48 -12.67 11.69
C LEU A 74 -6.93 -12.52 12.17
N ASP A 75 -7.85 -12.17 11.28
CA ASP A 75 -9.28 -12.09 11.56
C ASP A 75 -9.82 -13.42 12.07
N ALA A 76 -9.47 -14.53 11.42
CA ALA A 76 -9.86 -15.87 11.86
C ALA A 76 -9.27 -16.23 13.24
N LYS A 77 -8.04 -15.79 13.53
CA LYS A 77 -7.37 -16.02 14.83
C LYS A 77 -8.09 -15.33 15.98
N TYR A 78 -8.69 -14.16 15.74
CA TYR A 78 -9.33 -13.32 16.76
C TYR A 78 -10.86 -13.26 16.64
N ASP A 79 -11.48 -14.21 15.93
CA ASP A 79 -12.93 -14.27 15.70
C ASP A 79 -13.51 -12.93 15.19
N TYR A 80 -12.78 -12.28 14.29
CA TYR A 80 -13.11 -10.96 13.71
C TYR A 80 -13.23 -9.83 14.74
N THR A 81 -12.64 -9.99 15.92
CA THR A 81 -12.58 -8.94 16.97
C THR A 81 -11.19 -8.38 17.11
N LEU A 82 -11.07 -7.05 17.08
CA LEU A 82 -9.77 -6.35 17.24
C LEU A 82 -9.41 -6.10 18.72
N GLU A 83 -10.36 -6.24 19.66
CA GLU A 83 -10.18 -5.82 21.07
C GLU A 83 -9.15 -6.67 21.86
N ASP A 84 -8.79 -7.86 21.37
CA ASP A 84 -7.89 -8.79 22.06
C ASP A 84 -6.63 -9.15 21.24
N MET A 85 -6.35 -8.39 20.17
CA MET A 85 -5.19 -8.65 19.32
C MET A 85 -3.87 -8.41 20.08
N SER A 86 -2.93 -9.36 19.97
CA SER A 86 -1.59 -9.16 20.54
C SER A 86 -0.89 -7.97 19.85
N PRO A 87 -0.01 -7.21 20.54
CA PRO A 87 0.69 -6.09 19.92
C PRO A 87 1.47 -6.44 18.65
N GLU A 88 2.00 -7.66 18.58
CA GLU A 88 2.74 -8.17 17.41
C GLU A 88 1.81 -8.42 16.21
N ASP A 89 0.62 -8.98 16.47
CA ASP A 89 -0.39 -9.20 15.44
C ASP A 89 -1.05 -7.89 15.02
N ASP A 90 -1.24 -6.93 15.93
CA ASP A 90 -1.77 -5.59 15.62
C ASP A 90 -0.79 -4.82 14.73
N GLU A 91 0.51 -4.87 15.01
CA GLU A 91 1.54 -4.33 14.12
C GLU A 91 1.50 -5.00 12.74
N LYS A 92 1.39 -6.34 12.71
CA LYS A 92 1.29 -7.10 11.45
C LYS A 92 0.02 -6.70 10.68
N TYR A 93 -1.14 -6.68 11.34
CA TYR A 93 -2.42 -6.32 10.74
C TYR A 93 -2.35 -4.93 10.10
N SER A 94 -1.98 -3.92 10.90
CA SER A 94 -1.85 -2.54 10.46
C SER A 94 -0.91 -2.41 9.25
N TYR A 95 0.23 -3.10 9.30
CA TYR A 95 1.21 -3.08 8.21
C TYR A 95 0.66 -3.64 6.90
N TYR A 96 -0.02 -4.79 6.93
CA TYR A 96 -0.57 -5.42 5.73
C TYR A 96 -1.80 -4.69 5.20
N GLU A 97 -2.63 -4.12 6.08
CA GLU A 97 -3.71 -3.22 5.66
C GLU A 97 -3.15 -1.98 4.94
N GLY A 98 -2.06 -1.39 5.46
CA GLY A 98 -1.35 -0.32 4.78
C GLY A 98 -0.82 -0.74 3.41
N ARG A 99 -0.25 -1.94 3.29
CA ARG A 99 0.17 -2.45 1.96
C ARG A 99 -1.02 -2.56 1.01
N ASP A 100 -2.14 -3.13 1.44
CA ASP A 100 -3.32 -3.28 0.58
C ASP A 100 -3.88 -1.91 0.12
N CYS A 101 -4.04 -0.97 1.06
CA CYS A 101 -4.47 0.40 0.79
C CYS A 101 -3.61 1.10 -0.27
N MET A 102 -2.28 1.01 -0.15
CA MET A 102 -1.38 1.59 -1.16
C MET A 102 -1.46 0.84 -2.49
N ALA A 103 -1.67 -0.47 -2.47
CA ALA A 103 -1.79 -1.27 -3.68
C ALA A 103 -3.03 -0.88 -4.48
N ASP A 104 -4.18 -0.69 -3.82
CA ASP A 104 -5.40 -0.22 -4.48
C ASP A 104 -5.23 1.20 -5.05
N LEU A 105 -4.63 2.12 -4.28
CA LEU A 105 -4.34 3.48 -4.78
C LEU A 105 -3.47 3.44 -6.06
N LEU A 106 -2.36 2.72 -6.01
CA LEU A 106 -1.46 2.56 -7.17
C LEU A 106 -2.17 1.86 -8.33
N MET A 107 -3.06 0.90 -8.06
CA MET A 107 -3.88 0.23 -9.06
C MET A 107 -4.78 1.23 -9.78
N ARG A 108 -5.54 2.03 -9.03
CA ARG A 108 -6.43 3.06 -9.59
C ARG A 108 -5.68 4.07 -10.44
N ILE A 109 -4.49 4.47 -9.99
CA ILE A 109 -3.58 5.33 -10.76
C ILE A 109 -3.15 4.65 -12.04
N VAL A 110 -2.62 3.42 -11.99
CA VAL A 110 -2.21 2.65 -13.18
C VAL A 110 -3.38 2.44 -14.16
N MET A 111 -4.60 2.28 -13.65
CA MET A 111 -5.83 2.17 -14.41
C MET A 111 -6.33 3.51 -14.98
N LYS A 112 -5.73 4.64 -14.60
CA LYS A 112 -6.17 6.01 -14.90
C LYS A 112 -7.56 6.35 -14.34
N LYS A 113 -7.98 5.67 -13.28
CA LYS A 113 -9.22 5.98 -12.56
C LYS A 113 -9.01 7.12 -11.57
N GLU A 114 -7.77 7.31 -11.13
CA GLU A 114 -7.42 8.28 -10.10
C GLU A 114 -6.03 8.87 -10.35
N TYR A 115 -5.77 10.04 -9.78
CA TYR A 115 -4.43 10.61 -9.66
C TYR A 115 -4.43 11.67 -8.56
N ILE A 116 -3.31 11.79 -7.86
CA ILE A 116 -3.10 12.81 -6.85
C ILE A 116 -2.76 14.11 -7.57
N TRP A 117 -3.70 15.05 -7.59
CA TRP A 117 -3.59 16.27 -8.40
C TRP A 117 -2.75 17.37 -7.75
N LYS A 118 -2.92 17.58 -6.43
CA LYS A 118 -2.26 18.64 -5.65
C LYS A 118 -1.97 18.16 -4.23
N ILE A 119 -0.89 18.69 -3.65
CA ILE A 119 -0.44 18.52 -2.26
C ILE A 119 -0.03 19.87 -1.73
#